data_AF-A0A7J9T5Q2-F1
#
_entry.id   AF-A0A7J9T5Q2-F1
#
_cell.length_a   1.000
_cell.length_b   1.000
_cell.length_c   1.000
_cell.angle_alpha   90.00
_cell.angle_beta   90.00
_cell.angle_gamma   90.00
#
_symmetry.space_group_name_H-M   'P 1'
#
loop_
_entity.id
_entity.type
_entity.pdbx_description
1 polymer ?
#
loop_
_entity_poly.entity_id
_entity_poly.type
_entity_poly.pdbx_seq_one_letter_code
_entity_poly.pdbx_strand_id
1 'polypeptide(L)' 'LSISRRLKDIPLILVDPCSNLTTRVADVTIPCGFSGIEVGGTATRLDGKKMDISPLIQGDGLSDEMIIRRIMEEVS' A
#
# COMPACT_ATOMS: atom_id res chain seq x y z
N LEU A 1 -0.11 11.10 24.82
CA LEU A 1 0.37 11.61 23.51
C LEU A 1 -0.41 10.91 22.40
N SER A 2 -0.88 11.64 21.37
CA SER A 2 -1.62 11.04 20.24
C SER A 2 -0.69 10.17 19.39
N ILE A 3 -1.14 8.97 18.98
CA ILE A 3 -0.38 8.02 18.16
C ILE A 3 0.12 8.69 16.87
N SER A 4 -0.72 9.52 16.24
CA SER A 4 -0.37 10.27 15.02
C SER A 4 0.86 11.17 15.16
N ARG A 5 1.13 11.73 16.36
CA ARG A 5 2.26 12.63 16.56
C ARG A 5 3.59 11.87 16.54
N ARG A 6 3.60 10.64 17.06
CA ARG A 6 4.79 9.77 17.10
C ARG A 6 5.28 9.37 15.70
N LEU A 7 4.41 9.39 14.70
CA LEU A 7 4.78 9.08 13.32
C LEU A 7 5.80 10.05 12.72
N LYS A 8 5.93 11.26 13.28
CA LYS A 8 6.95 12.25 12.87
C LYS A 8 8.33 11.99 13.46
N ASP A 9 8.40 11.17 14.52
CA ASP A 9 9.60 10.99 15.33
C ASP A 9 10.28 9.64 15.06
N ILE A 10 9.78 8.86 14.10
CA ILE A 10 10.32 7.54 13.71
C ILE A 10 10.58 7.52 12.20
N PRO A 11 11.53 6.70 11.71
CA PRO A 11 11.66 6.44 10.29
C PRO A 11 10.34 5.87 9.73
N LEU A 12 9.79 6.51 8.69
CA LEU A 12 8.48 6.20 8.15
C LEU A 12 8.53 6.05 6.63
N ILE A 13 8.23 4.84 6.16
CA ILE A 13 7.98 4.54 4.74
C ILE A 13 6.47 4.41 4.55
N LEU A 14 5.91 5.14 3.59
CA LEU A 14 4.50 5.06 3.20
C LEU A 14 4.39 4.37 1.83
N VAL A 15 3.51 3.37 1.73
CA VAL A 15 3.07 2.77 0.46
C VAL A 15 1.59 3.12 0.28
N ASP A 16 1.27 3.96 -0.71
CA ASP A 16 -0.10 4.46 -0.91
C ASP A 16 -0.29 4.91 -2.37
N PRO A 17 -1.47 4.69 -2.98
CA PRO A 17 -1.75 5.18 -4.33
C PRO A 17 -2.05 6.70 -4.35
N CYS A 18 -2.31 7.32 -3.20
CA CYS A 18 -2.70 8.72 -3.06
C CYS A 18 -1.75 9.52 -2.17
N SER A 19 -1.64 10.82 -2.45
CA SER A 19 -1.06 11.77 -1.49
C SER A 19 -2.07 12.10 -0.39
N ASN A 20 -1.73 11.83 0.87
CA ASN A 20 -2.58 12.05 2.03
C ASN A 20 -1.83 12.70 3.21
N LEU A 21 -2.45 12.79 4.39
CA LEU A 21 -1.84 13.43 5.57
C LEU A 21 -0.58 12.68 6.05
N THR A 22 -0.53 11.36 5.88
CA THR A 22 0.63 10.53 6.23
C THR A 22 1.79 10.79 5.28
N THR A 23 1.53 11.07 3.99
CA THR A 23 2.56 11.45 3.00
C THR A 23 3.37 12.65 3.46
N ARG A 24 2.75 13.60 4.18
CA ARG A 24 3.42 14.83 4.65
C ARG A 24 4.44 14.60 5.76
N VAL A 25 4.39 13.45 6.41
CA VAL A 25 5.26 13.11 7.54
C VAL A 25 6.14 11.88 7.25
N ALA A 26 5.98 11.22 6.11
CA ALA A 26 6.79 10.09 5.70
C ALA A 26 8.14 10.55 5.15
N ASP A 27 9.21 9.83 5.49
CA ASP A 27 10.56 10.06 4.94
C ASP A 27 10.67 9.56 3.49
N VAL A 28 9.96 8.47 3.17
CA VAL A 28 9.89 7.88 1.83
C VAL A 28 8.44 7.55 1.52
N THR A 29 7.98 7.94 0.33
CA THR A 29 6.68 7.52 -0.21
C THR A 29 6.90 6.70 -1.47
N ILE A 30 6.34 5.49 -1.50
CA ILE A 30 6.38 4.57 -2.65
C ILE A 30 4.95 4.51 -3.22
N PRO A 31 4.70 5.07 -4.41
CA PRO A 31 3.39 4.98 -5.03
C PRO A 31 3.08 3.53 -5.45
N CYS A 32 1.86 3.08 -5.22
CA CYS A 32 1.35 1.78 -5.64
C CYS A 32 0.09 1.92 -6.50
N GLY A 33 -0.33 0.84 -7.15
CA GLY A 33 -1.57 0.81 -7.95
C GLY A 33 -2.82 0.66 -7.10
N PHE A 34 -3.93 1.23 -7.54
CA PHE A 34 -5.24 1.09 -6.87
C PHE A 34 -5.76 -0.35 -6.97
N SER A 35 -5.91 -1.02 -5.83
CA SER A 35 -6.51 -2.36 -5.74
C SER A 35 -7.95 -2.38 -6.26
N GLY A 36 -8.23 -3.28 -7.21
CA GLY A 36 -9.52 -3.41 -7.88
C GLY A 36 -9.82 -2.38 -8.96
N ILE A 37 -8.92 -1.43 -9.21
CA ILE A 37 -9.00 -0.52 -10.36
C ILE A 37 -7.86 -0.82 -11.31
N GLU A 38 -6.61 -0.69 -10.85
CA GLU A 38 -5.39 -0.84 -11.65
C GLU A 38 -4.71 -2.19 -11.45
N VAL A 39 -4.80 -2.75 -10.23
CA VAL A 39 -4.19 -4.03 -9.86
C VAL A 39 -5.23 -4.97 -9.27
N GLY A 40 -5.08 -6.27 -9.55
CA GLY A 40 -5.93 -7.32 -9.00
C GLY A 40 -5.48 -7.79 -7.61
N GLY A 41 -6.13 -8.82 -7.10
CA GLY A 41 -5.75 -9.46 -5.84
C GLY A 41 -6.88 -10.28 -5.26
N THR A 42 -6.87 -10.45 -3.94
CA THR A 42 -7.97 -11.10 -3.21
C THR A 42 -8.36 -10.27 -2.00
N ALA A 43 -9.65 -10.22 -1.70
CA ALA A 43 -10.16 -9.60 -0.48
C ALA A 43 -11.00 -10.59 0.31
N THR A 44 -10.93 -10.49 1.64
CA THR A 44 -11.82 -11.22 2.54
C THR A 44 -12.91 -10.28 3.02
N ARG A 45 -14.16 -10.62 2.74
CA ARG A 45 -15.34 -9.88 3.19
C ARG A 45 -15.58 -10.09 4.69
N LEU A 46 -16.43 -9.25 5.28
CA LEU A 46 -16.80 -9.35 6.70
C LEU A 46 -17.53 -10.65 7.06
N ASP A 47 -18.11 -11.35 6.09
CA ASP A 47 -18.70 -12.68 6.25
C ASP A 47 -17.66 -13.82 6.15
N GLY A 48 -16.37 -13.49 6.10
CA GLY A 48 -15.25 -14.44 6.02
C GLY A 48 -15.03 -15.02 4.62
N LYS A 49 -15.83 -14.66 3.62
CA LYS A 49 -15.66 -15.16 2.25
C LYS A 49 -14.53 -14.42 1.55
N LYS A 50 -13.60 -15.19 0.99
CA LYS A 50 -12.58 -14.69 0.06
C LYS A 50 -13.18 -14.50 -1.32
N MET A 51 -12.74 -13.46 -2.01
CA MET A 51 -13.14 -13.12 -3.37
C MET A 51 -11.94 -12.61 -4.14
N ASP A 52 -11.80 -13.07 -5.37
CA ASP A 52 -10.82 -12.55 -6.31
C ASP A 52 -11.29 -11.21 -6.86
N ILE A 53 -10.36 -10.26 -6.92
CA ILE A 53 -10.57 -8.92 -7.45
C ILE A 53 -9.78 -8.84 -8.75
N SER A 54 -10.50 -8.62 -9.85
CA SER A 54 -9.89 -8.32 -11.15
C SER A 54 -9.70 -6.81 -11.30
N PRO A 55 -8.62 -6.34 -11.93
CA PRO A 55 -8.45 -4.93 -12.24
C PRO A 55 -9.52 -4.47 -13.25
N LEU A 56 -10.06 -3.27 -13.05
CA LEU A 56 -11.06 -2.67 -13.93
C LEU A 56 -10.43 -2.07 -15.19
N ILE A 57 -9.22 -1.53 -15.06
CA ILE A 57 -8.42 -0.94 -16.13
C ILE A 57 -7.01 -1.51 -16.08
N GLN A 58 -6.30 -1.42 -17.20
CA GLN A 58 -4.87 -1.71 -17.21
C GLN A 58 -4.13 -0.54 -16.54
N GLY A 59 -3.50 -0.81 -15.39
CA GLY A 59 -2.67 0.17 -14.70
C GLY A 59 -1.17 -0.11 -14.82
N ASP A 60 -0.39 0.92 -14.51
CA ASP A 60 1.06 0.94 -14.68
C ASP A 60 1.79 0.73 -13.34
N GLY A 61 1.04 0.88 -12.24
CA GLY A 61 1.53 0.79 -10.87
C GLY A 61 1.80 -0.65 -10.43
N LEU A 62 2.77 -0.80 -9.52
CA LEU A 62 3.01 -2.07 -8.84
C LEU A 62 1.94 -2.32 -7.77
N SER A 63 1.58 -3.58 -7.56
CA SER A 63 0.78 -3.96 -6.38
C SER A 63 1.60 -3.84 -5.11
N ASP A 64 0.92 -3.66 -3.97
CA ASP A 64 1.55 -3.62 -2.64
C ASP A 64 2.37 -4.89 -2.37
N GLU A 65 1.85 -6.05 -2.80
CA GLU A 65 2.54 -7.33 -2.70
C GLU A 65 3.90 -7.30 -3.41
N MET A 66 3.95 -6.81 -4.65
CA MET A 66 5.20 -6.73 -5.42
C MET A 66 6.19 -5.76 -4.79
N ILE A 67 5.71 -4.64 -4.26
CA ILE A 67 6.57 -3.66 -3.56
C ILE A 67 7.19 -4.31 -2.33
N ILE A 68 6.36 -4.94 -1.48
CA ILE A 68 6.85 -5.63 -0.27
C ILE A 68 7.82 -6.75 -0.63
N ARG A 69 7.52 -7.54 -1.67
CA ARG A 69 8.40 -8.63 -2.10
C ARG A 69 9.77 -8.12 -2.51
N ARG A 70 9.85 -7.04 -3.29
CA ARG A 70 11.13 -6.43 -3.68
C ARG A 70 11.91 -5.89 -2.48
N ILE A 71 11.23 -5.23 -1.53
CA ILE A 71 11.87 -4.78 -0.29
C ILE A 71 12.45 -5.99 0.45
N MET A 72 11.68 -7.08 0.58
CA MET A 72 12.11 -8.31 1.25
C MET A 72 13.31 -8.97 0.55
N GLU A 73 13.34 -8.98 -0.80
CA GLU A 73 14.45 -9.52 -1.59
C GLU A 73 15.76 -8.77 -1.32
N GLU A 74 15.72 -7.46 -1.10
CA GLU A 74 16.91 -6.63 -0.84
C GLU A 74 17.39 -6.67 0.63
N VAL A 75 16.50 -6.98 1.59
CA VAL A 75 16.85 -7.01 3.02
C VAL A 75 17.13 -8.42 3.56
N SER A 76 16.89 -9.46 2.76
CA SER A 76 17.17 -10.86 3.09
C SER A 76 18.62 -11.22 2.77
#